data_AF-A0A9N7N2U9-F1
#
_entry.id   AF-A0A9N7N2U9-F1
#
_cell.length_a   1.000
_cell.length_b   1.000
_cell.length_c   1.000
_cell.angle_alpha   90.00
_cell.angle_beta   90.00
_cell.angle_gamma   90.00
#
_symmetry.space_group_name_H-M   'P 1'
#
loop_
_entity.id
_entity.type
_entity.pdbx_description
1 polymer ?
#
loop_
_entity_poly.entity_id
_entity_poly.type
_entity_poly.pdbx_seq_one_letter_code
_entity_poly.pdbx_strand_id
1 'polypeptide(L)'
;MPFDSNLIFLEETSVVARPILSYAETKNRMAARLRHLGIRVKSVIEEERCFIVMGGPLPKIPQSIMVVGANSVVVHPATGYTLARAMAVAPAVAGAIVECLGGGSIIRGPEMYGRVWESLWPMEKRREREYQNLGMEIMLRLDLEKTRRFVESFFEVEPRYWQGFLSGRLSLGELITFGLSSFGKASARGKLDIVTTSPVPVAKFIRNLALGDV
;
A
#
# COMPACT_ATOMS: atom_id res chain seq x y z
N MET A 1 9.14 17.33 3.35
CA MET A 1 8.92 17.46 4.80
C MET A 1 9.89 18.51 5.34
N PRO A 2 9.40 19.63 5.89
CA PRO A 2 10.26 20.65 6.47
C PRO A 2 10.86 20.17 7.80
N PHE A 3 12.17 20.36 7.99
CA PHE A 3 12.85 20.24 9.28
C PHE A 3 13.04 21.61 9.94
N ASP A 4 13.22 22.65 9.12
CA ASP A 4 13.31 24.06 9.51
C ASP A 4 12.79 24.94 8.35
N SER A 5 12.74 26.25 8.55
CA SER A 5 12.44 27.31 7.59
C SER A 5 13.25 27.24 6.29
N ASN A 6 14.46 26.70 6.32
CA ASN A 6 15.35 26.57 5.16
C ASN A 6 15.94 25.17 4.96
N LEU A 7 15.48 24.18 5.74
CA LEU A 7 15.94 22.79 5.69
C LEU A 7 14.74 21.89 5.43
N ILE A 8 14.76 21.21 4.28
CA ILE A 8 13.61 20.44 3.78
C ILE A 8 14.11 19.11 3.25
N PHE A 9 13.49 18.01 3.70
CA PHE A 9 13.53 16.73 3.00
C PHE A 9 12.62 16.81 1.78
N LEU A 10 13.19 16.66 0.59
CA LEU A 10 12.45 16.62 -0.66
C LEU A 10 12.58 15.23 -1.27
N GLU A 11 11.45 14.67 -1.69
CA GLU A 11 11.39 13.39 -2.38
C GLU A 11 10.60 13.60 -3.67
N GLU A 12 11.15 13.15 -4.80
CA GLU A 12 10.35 12.89 -6.00
C GLU A 12 10.19 11.39 -6.12
N THR A 13 8.95 10.93 -6.11
CA THR A 13 8.62 9.51 -6.01
C THR A 13 7.76 9.09 -7.19
N SER A 14 8.03 7.91 -7.73
CA SER A 14 7.07 7.18 -8.54
C SER A 14 6.25 6.27 -7.63
N VAL A 15 4.95 6.54 -7.50
CA VAL A 15 4.10 5.80 -6.54
C VAL A 15 4.05 4.30 -6.88
N VAL A 16 3.78 3.98 -8.15
CA VAL A 16 3.83 2.61 -8.66
C VAL A 16 4.20 2.63 -10.14
N ALA A 17 5.10 1.76 -10.57
CA ALA A 17 5.48 1.61 -11.97
C ALA A 17 5.91 0.17 -12.27
N ARG A 18 5.58 -0.30 -13.48
CA ARG A 18 6.00 -1.60 -14.00
C ARG A 18 6.23 -1.45 -15.52
N PRO A 19 7.49 -1.38 -16.01
CA PRO A 19 8.76 -1.46 -15.26
C PRO A 19 9.02 -0.25 -14.36
N ILE A 20 9.99 -0.39 -13.44
CA ILE A 20 10.42 0.69 -12.54
C ILE A 20 10.96 1.90 -13.32
N LEU A 21 10.69 3.12 -12.85
CA LEU A 21 11.36 4.32 -13.36
C LEU A 21 12.82 4.37 -12.93
N SER A 22 13.69 4.86 -13.81
CA SER A 22 15.10 5.05 -13.47
C SER A 22 15.28 6.20 -12.48
N TYR A 23 16.34 6.14 -11.68
CA TYR A 23 16.72 7.24 -10.79
C TYR A 23 17.04 8.52 -11.57
N ALA A 24 17.60 8.40 -12.79
CA ALA A 24 17.88 9.53 -13.66
C ALA A 24 16.59 10.26 -14.08
N GLU A 25 15.58 9.51 -14.51
CA GLU A 25 14.28 10.08 -14.88
C GLU A 25 13.61 10.76 -13.68
N THR A 26 13.65 10.12 -12.51
CA THR A 26 13.10 10.67 -11.27
C THR A 26 13.81 11.97 -10.86
N LYS A 27 15.14 12.01 -10.95
CA LYS A 27 15.96 13.21 -10.67
C LYS A 27 15.68 14.34 -11.66
N ASN A 28 15.48 14.01 -12.94
CA ASN A 28 15.12 15.01 -13.96
C ASN A 28 13.74 15.63 -13.68
N ARG A 29 12.76 14.81 -13.28
CA ARG A 29 11.43 15.29 -12.87
C ARG A 29 11.49 16.19 -11.65
N MET A 30 12.24 15.79 -10.62
CA MET A 30 12.49 16.61 -9.44
C MET A 30 13.07 17.97 -9.81
N ALA A 31 14.11 18.00 -10.65
CA ALA A 31 14.74 19.23 -11.10
C ALA A 31 13.78 20.13 -11.89
N ALA A 32 12.95 19.55 -12.76
CA ALA A 32 11.92 20.28 -13.50
C ALA A 32 10.87 20.88 -12.56
N ARG A 33 10.42 20.12 -11.55
CA ARG A 33 9.44 20.58 -10.55
C ARG A 33 10.00 21.70 -9.69
N LEU A 34 11.24 21.58 -9.23
CA LEU A 34 11.94 22.63 -8.47
C LEU A 34 12.03 23.94 -9.25
N ARG A 35 12.41 23.87 -10.54
CA ARG A 35 12.44 25.05 -11.43
C ARG A 35 11.06 25.67 -11.59
N HIS A 36 10.04 24.86 -11.83
CA HIS A 36 8.66 25.33 -11.98
C HIS A 36 8.14 26.03 -10.72
N LEU A 37 8.49 25.53 -9.53
CA LEU A 37 8.12 26.11 -8.25
C LEU A 37 9.00 27.29 -7.81
N GLY A 38 10.02 27.67 -8.61
CA GLY A 38 10.97 28.73 -8.26
C GLY A 38 11.86 28.39 -7.06
N ILE A 39 11.97 27.12 -6.69
CA ILE A 39 12.76 26.67 -5.53
C ILE A 39 14.23 26.58 -5.92
N ARG A 40 15.07 27.39 -5.26
CA ARG A 40 16.52 27.38 -5.44
C ARG A 40 17.20 26.55 -4.35
N VAL A 41 17.72 25.38 -4.73
CA VAL A 41 18.52 24.54 -3.83
C VAL A 41 19.88 25.20 -3.62
N LYS A 42 20.22 25.51 -2.36
CA LYS A 42 21.51 26.11 -1.99
C LYS A 42 22.60 25.06 -1.79
N SER A 43 22.25 23.97 -1.12
CA SER A 43 23.13 22.86 -0.81
C SER A 43 22.30 21.58 -0.64
N VAL A 44 22.90 20.44 -0.94
CA VAL A 44 22.34 19.10 -0.67
C VAL A 44 23.19 18.48 0.44
N ILE A 45 22.55 18.11 1.55
CA ILE A 45 23.24 17.49 2.69
C ILE A 45 23.43 15.99 2.44
N GLU A 46 22.38 15.34 1.93
CA GLU A 46 22.34 13.90 1.68
C GLU A 46 21.48 13.59 0.44
N GLU A 47 21.85 12.54 -0.29
CA GLU A 47 21.04 11.95 -1.37
C GLU A 47 20.80 10.47 -1.04
N GLU A 48 19.53 10.10 -0.83
CA GLU A 48 19.12 8.71 -0.62
C GLU A 48 18.42 8.17 -1.87
N ARG A 49 18.63 6.88 -2.15
CA ARG A 49 17.86 6.13 -3.15
C ARG A 49 17.03 5.08 -2.46
N CYS A 50 15.71 5.23 -2.54
CA CYS A 50 14.77 4.29 -1.97
C CYS A 50 14.11 3.44 -3.06
N PHE A 51 13.96 2.15 -2.79
CA PHE A 51 13.17 1.24 -3.59
C PHE A 51 12.24 0.43 -2.70
N ILE A 52 10.93 0.49 -2.98
CA ILE A 52 9.90 -0.20 -2.22
C ILE A 52 9.27 -1.27 -3.12
N VAL A 53 9.33 -2.53 -2.67
CA VAL A 53 8.66 -3.63 -3.36
C VAL A 53 7.17 -3.58 -3.05
N MET A 54 6.37 -3.26 -4.06
CA MET A 54 4.93 -3.10 -3.96
C MET A 54 4.22 -4.38 -4.40
N GLY A 55 3.21 -4.83 -3.62
CA GLY A 55 2.32 -5.91 -4.04
C GLY A 55 2.99 -7.28 -4.26
N GLY A 56 4.12 -7.56 -3.60
CA GLY A 56 4.81 -8.86 -3.66
C GLY A 56 3.93 -10.05 -3.22
N PRO A 57 4.31 -11.30 -3.51
CA PRO A 57 3.52 -12.45 -3.05
C PRO A 57 3.49 -12.53 -1.53
N LEU A 58 2.38 -13.01 -0.95
CA LEU A 58 2.39 -13.37 0.47
C LEU A 58 3.42 -14.47 0.74
N PRO A 59 4.01 -14.48 1.95
CA PRO A 59 4.89 -15.57 2.36
C PRO A 59 4.15 -16.91 2.33
N LYS A 60 4.87 -18.01 2.09
CA LYS A 60 4.31 -19.35 2.24
C LYS A 60 4.05 -19.62 3.72
N ILE A 61 2.79 -19.84 4.06
CA ILE A 61 2.33 -20.07 5.44
C ILE A 61 1.74 -21.49 5.50
N PRO A 62 2.05 -22.31 6.53
CA PRO A 62 2.96 -22.03 7.65
C PRO A 62 4.45 -22.20 7.29
N GLN A 63 5.32 -21.43 7.95
CA GLN A 63 6.79 -21.61 7.89
C GLN A 63 7.46 -21.21 9.21
N SER A 64 8.63 -21.78 9.51
CA SER A 64 9.34 -21.58 10.79
C SER A 64 10.02 -20.22 10.96
N ILE A 65 10.28 -19.51 9.87
CA ILE A 65 10.92 -18.19 9.90
C ILE A 65 9.82 -17.14 9.88
N MET A 66 9.71 -16.36 10.96
CA MET A 66 8.82 -15.21 11.02
C MET A 66 9.58 -13.96 10.57
N VAL A 67 8.95 -13.17 9.69
CA VAL A 67 9.44 -11.85 9.30
C VAL A 67 8.44 -10.80 9.73
N VAL A 68 8.93 -9.60 9.99
CA VAL A 68 8.12 -8.43 10.38
C VAL A 68 8.47 -7.23 9.50
N GLY A 69 7.58 -6.25 9.43
CA GLY A 69 7.79 -5.04 8.63
C GLY A 69 7.70 -5.30 7.12
N ALA A 70 8.45 -4.56 6.31
CA ALA A 70 8.33 -4.64 4.85
C ALA A 70 8.50 -6.07 4.28
N ASN A 71 9.41 -6.86 4.87
CA ASN A 71 9.66 -8.24 4.48
C ASN A 71 8.49 -9.19 4.74
N SER A 72 7.58 -8.81 5.64
CA SER A 72 6.35 -9.55 5.91
C SER A 72 5.20 -9.14 4.99
N VAL A 73 5.48 -8.33 3.96
CA VAL A 73 4.56 -7.93 2.87
C VAL A 73 3.40 -7.05 3.35
N VAL A 74 3.55 -6.40 4.51
CA VAL A 74 2.53 -5.47 5.05
C VAL A 74 2.58 -4.08 4.40
N VAL A 75 3.51 -3.86 3.47
CA VAL A 75 3.61 -2.66 2.64
C VAL A 75 2.28 -2.44 1.92
N HIS A 76 1.69 -1.24 2.03
CA HIS A 76 0.48 -0.90 1.29
C HIS A 76 0.79 -0.86 -0.22
N PRO A 77 0.21 -1.74 -1.06
CA PRO A 77 0.65 -1.95 -2.44
C PRO A 77 0.41 -0.76 -3.37
N ALA A 78 -0.48 0.17 -3.02
CA ALA A 78 -0.73 1.38 -3.82
C ALA A 78 -0.02 2.65 -3.31
N THR A 79 0.62 2.64 -2.13
CA THR A 79 1.18 3.86 -1.50
C THR A 79 2.57 3.70 -0.91
N GLY A 80 3.03 2.47 -0.66
CA GLY A 80 4.33 2.17 -0.05
C GLY A 80 4.33 2.30 1.48
N TYR A 81 3.22 2.71 2.09
CA TYR A 81 3.13 2.92 3.52
C TYR A 81 3.28 1.61 4.29
N THR A 82 4.26 1.57 5.19
CA THR A 82 4.67 0.33 5.87
C THR A 82 4.81 0.51 7.38
N LEU A 83 5.41 1.61 7.85
CA LEU A 83 5.76 1.79 9.26
C LEU A 83 4.56 1.64 10.20
N ALA A 84 3.51 2.44 9.98
CA ALA A 84 2.30 2.40 10.81
C ALA A 84 1.62 1.02 10.77
N ARG A 85 1.62 0.35 9.61
CA ARG A 85 1.03 -0.99 9.44
C ARG A 85 1.82 -2.06 10.20
N ALA A 86 3.15 -2.01 10.10
CA ALA A 86 4.04 -2.91 10.83
C ALA A 86 3.89 -2.75 12.35
N MET A 87 3.78 -1.50 12.83
CA MET A 87 3.53 -1.24 14.25
C MET A 87 2.13 -1.71 14.69
N ALA A 88 1.11 -1.57 13.84
CA ALA A 88 -0.25 -1.98 14.18
C ALA A 88 -0.40 -3.49 14.36
N VAL A 89 0.34 -4.31 13.60
CA VAL A 89 0.27 -5.78 13.69
C VAL A 89 1.21 -6.37 14.75
N ALA A 90 2.24 -5.63 15.18
CA ALA A 90 3.25 -6.12 16.10
C ALA A 90 2.68 -6.66 17.44
N PRO A 91 1.68 -6.00 18.10
CA PRO A 91 1.10 -6.53 19.33
C PRO A 91 0.39 -7.87 19.14
N ALA A 92 -0.32 -8.07 18.03
CA ALA A 92 -1.02 -9.34 17.74
C ALA A 92 -0.01 -10.48 17.56
N VAL A 93 1.07 -10.23 16.81
CA VAL A 93 2.15 -11.20 16.62
C VAL A 93 2.85 -11.54 17.94
N ALA A 94 3.19 -10.53 18.74
CA ALA A 94 3.80 -10.74 20.05
C ALA A 94 2.87 -11.53 20.99
N GLY A 95 1.57 -11.20 20.99
CA GLY A 95 0.55 -11.91 21.76
C GLY A 95 0.47 -13.39 21.39
N ALA A 96 0.40 -13.70 20.09
CA ALA A 96 0.37 -15.09 19.61
C ALA A 96 1.63 -15.89 20.01
N ILE A 97 2.81 -15.24 20.01
CA ILE A 97 4.05 -15.86 20.48
C ILE A 97 3.97 -16.14 22.00
N VAL A 98 3.52 -15.18 22.79
CA VAL A 98 3.36 -15.32 24.25
C VAL A 98 2.36 -16.42 24.59
N GLU A 99 1.22 -16.48 23.90
CA GLU A 99 0.21 -17.53 24.12
C GLU A 99 0.77 -18.93 23.82
N CYS A 100 1.53 -19.09 22.74
CA CYS A 100 2.15 -20.36 22.39
C CYS A 100 3.21 -20.80 23.41
N LEU A 101 3.99 -19.86 23.96
CA LEU A 101 5.13 -20.16 24.83
C LEU A 101 4.80 -20.13 26.33
N GLY A 102 3.79 -19.37 26.74
CA GLY A 102 3.49 -19.05 28.14
C GLY A 102 2.21 -19.68 28.70
N GLY A 103 1.45 -20.43 27.89
CA GLY A 103 0.29 -21.18 28.37
C GLY A 103 0.66 -22.40 29.23
N GLY A 104 -0.33 -22.99 29.91
CA GLY A 104 -0.15 -24.21 30.73
C GLY A 104 0.37 -25.43 29.95
N SER A 105 0.30 -25.38 28.61
CA SER A 105 0.98 -26.30 27.69
C SER A 105 1.69 -25.51 26.59
N ILE A 106 2.99 -25.74 26.41
CA ILE A 106 3.79 -25.04 25.40
C ILE A 106 3.49 -25.62 24.01
N ILE A 107 3.04 -24.77 23.08
CA ILE A 107 2.82 -25.11 21.67
C ILE A 107 4.13 -24.85 20.91
N ARG A 108 4.60 -25.84 20.14
CA ARG A 108 5.86 -25.76 19.38
C ARG A 108 5.70 -26.28 17.96
N GLY A 109 6.72 -26.01 17.14
CA GLY A 109 6.80 -26.57 15.79
C GLY A 109 5.73 -25.99 14.86
N PRO A 110 5.27 -26.77 13.86
CA PRO A 110 4.36 -26.29 12.81
C PRO A 110 3.10 -25.60 13.31
N GLU A 111 2.54 -26.04 14.44
CA GLU A 111 1.33 -25.44 15.02
C GLU A 111 1.60 -24.01 15.52
N MET A 112 2.70 -23.79 16.25
CA MET A 112 3.11 -22.46 16.70
C MET A 112 3.34 -21.55 15.49
N TYR A 113 4.05 -22.05 14.47
CA TYR A 113 4.34 -21.28 13.25
C TYR A 113 3.05 -20.83 12.56
N GLY A 114 2.08 -21.74 12.40
CA GLY A 114 0.77 -21.42 11.85
C GLY A 114 0.06 -20.32 12.63
N ARG A 115 -0.04 -20.46 13.96
CA ARG A 115 -0.71 -19.46 14.82
C ARG A 115 -0.07 -18.08 14.74
N VAL A 116 1.26 -18.01 14.81
CA VAL A 116 1.99 -16.73 14.75
C VAL A 116 1.84 -16.09 13.36
N TRP A 117 1.92 -16.87 12.28
CA TRP A 117 1.68 -16.33 10.93
C TRP A 117 0.24 -15.88 10.70
N GLU A 118 -0.74 -16.63 11.21
CA GLU A 118 -2.16 -16.29 11.11
C GLU A 118 -2.50 -15.02 11.89
N SER A 119 -1.77 -14.72 12.99
CA SER A 119 -1.93 -13.45 13.71
C SER A 119 -1.49 -12.22 12.89
N LEU A 120 -0.55 -12.39 11.96
CA LEU A 120 -0.08 -11.32 11.06
C LEU A 120 -0.97 -11.21 9.81
N TRP A 121 -1.29 -12.36 9.21
CA TRP A 121 -2.06 -12.46 7.98
C TRP A 121 -3.32 -13.29 8.19
N PRO A 122 -4.27 -12.82 9.03
CA PRO A 122 -5.58 -13.46 9.09
C PRO A 122 -6.30 -13.30 7.75
N MET A 123 -7.23 -14.21 7.47
CA MET A 123 -7.96 -14.24 6.19
C MET A 123 -8.58 -12.90 5.80
N GLU A 124 -9.10 -12.14 6.75
CA GLU A 124 -9.67 -10.81 6.53
C GLU A 124 -8.62 -9.83 5.99
N LYS A 125 -7.42 -9.83 6.58
CA LYS A 125 -6.31 -8.96 6.16
C LYS A 125 -5.78 -9.34 4.78
N ARG A 126 -5.82 -10.63 4.42
CA ARG A 126 -5.48 -11.10 3.06
C ARG A 126 -6.47 -10.56 2.03
N ARG A 127 -7.78 -10.61 2.32
CA ARG A 127 -8.82 -10.05 1.45
C ARG A 127 -8.74 -8.53 1.30
N GLU A 128 -8.51 -7.80 2.40
CA GLU A 128 -8.28 -6.36 2.38
C GLU A 128 -7.06 -6.00 1.53
N ARG A 129 -5.98 -6.77 1.66
CA ARG A 129 -4.78 -6.61 0.85
C ARG A 129 -5.05 -6.85 -0.64
N GLU A 130 -5.86 -7.85 -1.00
CA GLU A 130 -6.23 -8.06 -2.40
C GLU A 130 -7.01 -6.88 -2.99
N TYR A 131 -7.86 -6.22 -2.20
CA TYR A 131 -8.47 -4.96 -2.63
C TYR A 131 -7.43 -3.84 -2.85
N GLN A 132 -6.43 -3.75 -1.97
CA GLN A 132 -5.36 -2.77 -2.15
C GLN A 132 -4.50 -3.09 -3.40
N ASN A 133 -4.28 -4.37 -3.70
CA ASN A 133 -3.64 -4.82 -4.94
C ASN A 133 -4.45 -4.47 -6.19
N LEU A 134 -5.79 -4.56 -6.12
CA LEU A 134 -6.67 -4.05 -7.17
C LEU A 134 -6.41 -2.55 -7.43
N GLY A 135 -6.34 -1.74 -6.38
CA GLY A 135 -6.02 -0.32 -6.50
C GLY A 135 -4.67 -0.08 -7.19
N MET A 136 -3.63 -0.82 -6.78
CA MET A 136 -2.31 -0.79 -7.41
C MET A 136 -2.36 -1.14 -8.91
N GLU A 137 -3.05 -2.23 -9.28
CA GLU A 137 -3.17 -2.69 -10.67
C GLU A 137 -3.96 -1.71 -11.55
N ILE A 138 -4.92 -0.97 -10.98
CA ILE A 138 -5.59 0.13 -11.68
C ILE A 138 -4.60 1.28 -11.89
N MET A 139 -3.90 1.73 -10.85
CA MET A 139 -2.94 2.84 -10.93
C MET A 139 -1.83 2.60 -11.96
N LEU A 140 -1.34 1.37 -12.09
CA LEU A 140 -0.35 0.96 -13.09
C LEU A 140 -0.75 1.22 -14.54
N ARG A 141 -2.03 1.44 -14.81
CA ARG A 141 -2.60 1.59 -16.15
C ARG A 141 -3.12 2.99 -16.43
N LEU A 142 -3.10 3.87 -15.44
CA LEU A 142 -3.47 5.26 -15.60
C LEU A 142 -2.28 6.05 -16.14
N ASP A 143 -2.49 6.84 -17.17
CA ASP A 143 -1.53 7.87 -17.58
C ASP A 143 -1.59 9.06 -16.59
N LEU A 144 -0.75 10.09 -16.83
CA LEU A 144 -0.67 11.26 -15.96
C LEU A 144 -2.01 11.99 -15.79
N GLU A 145 -2.76 12.17 -16.88
CA GLU A 145 -4.03 12.89 -16.89
C GLU A 145 -5.13 12.10 -16.17
N LYS A 146 -5.17 10.79 -16.42
CA LYS A 146 -6.09 9.87 -15.71
C LYS A 146 -5.76 9.79 -14.23
N THR A 147 -4.48 9.75 -13.87
CA THR A 147 -4.03 9.72 -12.48
C THR A 147 -4.46 10.98 -11.73
N ARG A 148 -4.33 12.16 -12.34
CA ARG A 148 -4.81 13.43 -11.74
C ARG A 148 -6.29 13.36 -11.40
N ARG A 149 -7.13 12.99 -12.37
CA ARG A 149 -8.59 12.85 -12.17
C ARG A 149 -8.94 11.80 -11.11
N PHE A 150 -8.22 10.68 -11.11
CA PHE A 150 -8.41 9.63 -10.11
C PHE A 150 -8.11 10.15 -8.69
N VAL A 151 -6.96 10.82 -8.51
CA VAL A 151 -6.54 11.37 -7.22
C VAL A 151 -7.48 12.49 -6.74
N GLU A 152 -7.98 13.34 -7.65
CA GLU A 152 -9.01 14.33 -7.33
C GLU A 152 -10.25 13.65 -6.74
N SER A 153 -10.82 12.65 -7.43
CA SER A 153 -12.00 11.92 -6.94
C SER A 153 -11.75 11.10 -5.67
N PHE A 154 -10.50 10.70 -5.41
CA PHE A 154 -10.10 9.98 -4.20
C PHE A 154 -10.21 10.89 -2.97
N PHE A 155 -9.79 12.14 -3.08
CA PHE A 155 -9.80 13.11 -1.96
C PHE A 155 -11.14 13.83 -1.78
N GLU A 156 -12.07 13.76 -2.73
CA GLU A 156 -13.45 14.26 -2.59
C GLU A 156 -14.33 13.38 -1.68
N VAL A 157 -13.90 12.16 -1.38
CA VAL A 157 -14.60 11.27 -0.46
C VAL A 157 -14.38 11.71 0.99
N GLU A 158 -15.32 11.39 1.89
CA GLU A 158 -15.25 11.73 3.30
C GLU A 158 -13.89 11.33 3.92
N PRO A 159 -13.24 12.23 4.70
CA PRO A 159 -11.86 12.03 5.14
C PRO A 159 -11.54 10.71 5.84
N ARG A 160 -12.49 10.17 6.60
CA ARG A 160 -12.32 8.88 7.28
C ARG A 160 -11.93 7.75 6.32
N TYR A 161 -12.42 7.76 5.08
CA TYR A 161 -12.16 6.68 4.14
C TYR A 161 -10.76 6.76 3.56
N TRP A 162 -10.32 7.91 3.04
CA TRP A 162 -8.96 7.99 2.50
C TRP A 162 -7.93 7.88 3.63
N GLN A 163 -8.18 8.42 4.83
CA GLN A 163 -7.30 8.23 5.98
C GLN A 163 -7.21 6.76 6.40
N GLY A 164 -8.36 6.08 6.46
CA GLY A 164 -8.44 4.66 6.77
C GLY A 164 -7.74 3.79 5.72
N PHE A 165 -7.93 4.11 4.44
CA PHE A 165 -7.29 3.42 3.32
C PHE A 165 -5.76 3.53 3.42
N LEU A 166 -5.23 4.75 3.56
CA LEU A 166 -3.80 5.02 3.69
C LEU A 166 -3.19 4.37 4.94
N SER A 167 -3.94 4.32 6.04
CA SER A 167 -3.47 3.72 7.31
C SER A 167 -3.73 2.22 7.43
N GLY A 168 -4.41 1.58 6.46
CA GLY A 168 -4.74 0.15 6.50
C GLY A 168 -5.75 -0.23 7.58
N ARG A 169 -6.63 0.70 7.97
CA ARG A 169 -7.63 0.53 9.05
C ARG A 169 -9.03 0.16 8.56
N LEU A 170 -9.30 0.29 7.27
CA LEU A 170 -10.60 -0.07 6.71
C LEU A 170 -10.75 -1.58 6.57
N SER A 171 -11.93 -2.08 6.93
CA SER A 171 -12.40 -3.41 6.58
C SER A 171 -12.64 -3.54 5.07
N LEU A 172 -12.77 -4.77 4.58
CA LEU A 172 -13.11 -5.02 3.17
C LEU A 172 -14.41 -4.33 2.74
N GLY A 173 -15.43 -4.31 3.59
CA GLY A 173 -16.70 -3.63 3.30
C GLY A 173 -16.51 -2.13 3.13
N GLU A 174 -15.78 -1.49 4.04
CA GLU A 174 -15.47 -0.06 3.95
C GLU A 174 -14.58 0.27 2.76
N LEU A 175 -13.65 -0.62 2.38
CA LEU A 175 -12.85 -0.48 1.17
C LEU A 175 -13.72 -0.47 -0.09
N ILE A 176 -14.68 -1.39 -0.18
CA ILE A 176 -15.64 -1.42 -1.30
C ILE A 176 -16.50 -0.16 -1.31
N THR A 177 -17.05 0.25 -0.17
CA THR A 177 -17.81 1.49 -0.03
C THR A 177 -16.98 2.70 -0.45
N PHE A 178 -15.70 2.74 -0.07
CA PHE A 178 -14.77 3.78 -0.47
C PHE A 178 -14.58 3.82 -1.99
N GLY A 179 -14.34 2.68 -2.63
CA GLY A 179 -14.20 2.59 -4.09
C GLY A 179 -15.44 3.04 -4.84
N LEU A 180 -16.62 2.60 -4.41
CA LEU A 180 -17.90 3.02 -4.99
C LEU A 180 -18.16 4.52 -4.79
N SER A 181 -17.81 5.06 -3.61
CA SER A 181 -17.96 6.49 -3.31
C SER A 181 -17.04 7.34 -4.17
N SER A 182 -15.77 6.93 -4.30
CA SER A 182 -14.79 7.60 -5.16
C SER A 182 -15.23 7.57 -6.62
N PHE A 183 -15.69 6.42 -7.11
CA PHE A 183 -16.26 6.30 -8.45
C PHE A 183 -17.49 7.20 -8.65
N GLY A 184 -18.39 7.27 -7.66
CA GLY A 184 -19.57 8.14 -7.70
C GLY A 184 -19.22 9.63 -7.82
N LYS A 185 -18.19 10.07 -7.09
CA LYS A 185 -17.66 11.43 -7.09
C LYS A 185 -16.85 11.79 -8.34
N ALA A 186 -16.26 10.79 -9.01
CA ALA A 186 -15.48 11.04 -10.22
C ALA A 186 -16.29 11.75 -11.33
N SER A 187 -15.59 12.62 -12.06
CA SER A 187 -16.11 13.27 -13.27
C SER A 187 -16.52 12.24 -14.33
N ALA A 188 -17.34 12.62 -15.31
CA ALA A 188 -17.76 11.71 -16.39
C ALA A 188 -16.56 11.08 -17.12
N ARG A 189 -15.50 11.86 -17.35
CA ARG A 189 -14.23 11.35 -17.92
C ARG A 189 -13.53 10.41 -16.95
N GLY A 190 -13.43 10.75 -15.66
CA GLY A 190 -12.83 9.88 -14.65
C GLY A 190 -13.55 8.53 -14.52
N LYS A 191 -14.89 8.52 -14.59
CA LYS A 191 -15.69 7.29 -14.63
C LYS A 191 -15.37 6.44 -15.84
N LEU A 192 -15.27 7.05 -17.03
CA LEU A 192 -14.87 6.36 -18.25
C LEU A 192 -13.45 5.79 -18.14
N ASP A 193 -12.51 6.55 -17.57
CA ASP A 193 -11.13 6.11 -17.34
C ASP A 193 -11.10 4.86 -16.44
N ILE A 194 -11.85 4.87 -15.34
CA ILE A 194 -11.93 3.72 -14.42
C ILE A 194 -12.56 2.51 -15.14
N VAL A 195 -13.71 2.68 -15.80
CA VAL A 195 -14.42 1.59 -16.49
C VAL A 195 -13.59 0.96 -17.61
N THR A 196 -12.79 1.74 -18.33
CA THR A 196 -11.93 1.22 -19.40
C THR A 196 -10.66 0.54 -18.88
N THR A 197 -10.18 0.95 -17.70
CA THR A 197 -8.88 0.52 -17.17
C THR A 197 -8.97 -0.66 -16.19
N SER A 198 -10.08 -0.75 -15.46
CA SER A 198 -10.30 -1.69 -14.36
C SER A 198 -10.88 -3.08 -14.68
N PRO A 199 -11.47 -3.42 -15.85
CA PRO A 199 -12.20 -4.69 -16.02
C PRO A 199 -11.38 -5.94 -15.69
N VAL A 200 -10.14 -6.01 -16.19
CA VAL A 200 -9.24 -7.14 -15.95
C VAL A 200 -8.82 -7.24 -14.46
N PRO A 201 -8.36 -6.15 -13.78
CA PRO A 201 -8.04 -6.15 -12.37
C PRO A 201 -9.24 -6.52 -11.49
N VAL A 202 -10.43 -5.99 -11.81
CA VAL A 202 -11.67 -6.29 -11.09
C VAL A 202 -12.04 -7.76 -11.25
N ALA A 203 -11.97 -8.31 -12.46
CA ALA A 203 -12.22 -9.72 -12.69
C ALA A 203 -11.23 -10.62 -11.93
N LYS A 204 -9.94 -10.26 -11.92
CA LYS A 204 -8.90 -10.96 -11.16
C LYS A 204 -9.19 -10.90 -9.65
N PHE A 205 -9.53 -9.72 -9.13
CA PHE A 205 -9.87 -9.52 -7.72
C PHE A 205 -11.09 -10.37 -7.31
N ILE A 206 -12.17 -10.33 -8.08
CA ILE A 206 -13.38 -11.13 -7.81
C ILE A 206 -13.05 -12.62 -7.82
N ARG A 207 -12.28 -13.09 -8.80
CA ARG A 207 -11.84 -14.49 -8.88
C ARG A 207 -11.02 -14.89 -7.65
N ASN A 208 -10.02 -14.08 -7.26
CA ASN A 208 -9.17 -14.37 -6.12
C ASN A 208 -9.99 -14.46 -4.81
N LEU A 209 -10.94 -13.53 -4.61
CA LEU A 209 -11.85 -13.59 -3.47
C LEU A 209 -12.75 -14.84 -3.49
N ALA A 210 -13.26 -15.23 -4.65
CA ALA A 210 -14.17 -16.37 -4.79
C ALA A 210 -13.47 -17.72 -4.59
N LEU A 211 -12.22 -17.84 -5.06
CA LEU A 211 -11.42 -19.07 -4.94
C LEU A 211 -10.67 -19.18 -3.60
N GLY A 212 -10.62 -18.10 -2.82
CA GLY A 212 -9.79 -18.05 -1.60
C GLY A 212 -8.29 -17.95 -1.90
N ASP A 213 -7.92 -17.59 -3.14
CA ASP A 213 -6.55 -17.32 -3.57
C ASP A 213 -6.09 -15.93 -3.11
N VAL A 214 -6.21 -15.68 -1.80
CA VAL A 214 -5.88 -14.41 -1.11
C VAL A 214 -4.75 -14.56 -0.12
#